data_AF-A0A3D5FT90-F1
#
_entry.id   AF-A0A3D5FT90-F1
#
_cell.length_a   1.000
_cell.length_b   1.000
_cell.length_c   1.000
_cell.angle_alpha   90.00
_cell.angle_beta   90.00
_cell.angle_gamma   90.00
#
_symmetry.space_group_name_H-M   'P 1'
#
loop_
_entity.id
_entity.type
_entity.pdbx_description
1 polymer ?
#
loop_
_entity_poly.entity_id
_entity_poly.type
_entity_poly.pdbx_seq_one_letter_code
_entity_poly.pdbx_strand_id
1 'polypeptide(L)'
;MSEMWQQLQAWMNTHGAAAPFVRAVAVLILAWVSNVVTRQILVHWIGGLIRTTRTRVDDVLLQRDVLRRMALLAPVIVLYYGADALPGDQALVRQAVSATLMLVLLLITGAMINAFQELSNDFASASEVPIKSYAQIVKLVVYILGGLMTVAVLTGRSPWVLLSGVGALMAVIILVFR
;
A
#
# COMPACT_ATOMS: atom_id res chain seq x y z
N MET A 1 -8.15 -23.79 -34.79
CA MET A 1 -7.99 -23.07 -33.51
C MET A 1 -6.56 -22.54 -33.31
N SER A 2 -5.52 -23.28 -33.68
CA SER A 2 -4.10 -22.89 -33.58
C SER A 2 -3.68 -21.76 -34.54
N GLU A 3 -4.26 -21.71 -35.75
CA GLU A 3 -3.90 -20.70 -36.76
C GLU A 3 -4.39 -19.28 -36.41
N MET A 4 -5.53 -19.18 -35.73
CA MET A 4 -6.06 -17.89 -35.26
C MET A 4 -5.14 -17.27 -34.21
N TRP A 5 -4.54 -18.08 -33.33
CA TRP A 5 -3.54 -17.63 -32.35
C TRP A 5 -2.24 -17.17 -33.00
N GLN A 6 -1.81 -17.84 -34.09
CA GLN A 6 -0.61 -17.46 -34.83
C GLN A 6 -0.82 -16.17 -35.63
N GLN A 7 -1.99 -15.97 -36.24
CA GLN A 7 -2.33 -14.73 -36.93
C GLN A 7 -2.47 -13.56 -35.96
N LEU A 8 -3.02 -13.78 -34.75
CA LEU A 8 -3.07 -12.77 -33.70
C LEU A 8 -1.67 -12.37 -33.23
N GLN A 9 -0.76 -13.33 -33.06
CA GLN A 9 0.64 -13.08 -32.72
C GLN A 9 1.40 -12.33 -33.84
N ALA A 10 1.16 -12.69 -35.10
CA ALA A 10 1.78 -12.01 -36.26
C ALA A 10 1.27 -10.56 -36.44
N TRP A 11 -0.03 -10.32 -36.18
CA TRP A 11 -0.63 -8.99 -36.20
C TRP A 11 -0.15 -8.11 -35.03
N MET A 12 0.05 -8.71 -33.85
CA MET A 12 0.64 -8.05 -32.68
C MET A 12 2.14 -7.71 -32.88
N ASN A 13 2.89 -8.55 -33.60
CA ASN A 13 4.30 -8.29 -33.92
C ASN A 13 4.49 -7.24 -35.02
N THR A 14 3.54 -7.11 -35.94
CA THR A 14 3.57 -6.08 -37.00
C THR A 14 3.15 -4.69 -36.49
N HIS A 15 2.38 -4.61 -35.40
CA HIS A 15 2.02 -3.37 -34.69
C HIS A 15 2.77 -3.25 -33.35
N GLY A 16 4.11 -3.30 -33.38
CA GLY A 16 4.99 -3.35 -32.19
C GLY A 16 4.81 -2.24 -31.14
N ALA A 17 4.10 -1.15 -31.45
CA ALA A 17 3.74 -0.10 -30.48
C ALA A 17 2.34 -0.29 -29.83
N ALA A 18 1.44 -1.08 -30.42
CA ALA A 18 0.07 -1.26 -29.90
C ALA A 18 -0.04 -2.41 -28.88
N ALA A 19 0.79 -3.46 -29.01
CA ALA A 19 0.85 -4.59 -28.07
C ALA A 19 1.11 -4.18 -26.60
N PRO A 20 2.04 -3.26 -26.27
CA PRO A 20 2.23 -2.82 -24.89
C PRO A 20 1.09 -1.92 -24.40
N PHE A 21 0.44 -1.13 -25.27
CA PHE A 21 -0.73 -0.33 -24.90
C PHE A 21 -1.95 -1.19 -24.57
N VAL A 22 -2.23 -2.23 -25.35
CA VAL A 22 -3.34 -3.17 -25.07
C VAL A 22 -3.10 -3.92 -23.76
N ARG A 23 -1.85 -4.30 -23.48
CA ARG A 23 -1.46 -4.91 -22.20
C ARG A 23 -1.58 -3.93 -21.03
N ALA A 24 -1.18 -2.68 -21.19
CA ALA A 24 -1.39 -1.62 -20.21
C ALA A 24 -2.87 -1.46 -19.86
N VAL A 25 -3.71 -1.33 -20.89
CA VAL A 25 -5.14 -1.14 -20.74
C VAL A 25 -5.77 -2.35 -20.08
N ALA A 26 -5.35 -3.58 -20.43
CA ALA A 26 -5.80 -4.78 -19.76
C ALA A 26 -5.42 -4.80 -18.27
N VAL A 27 -4.19 -4.42 -17.92
CA VAL A 27 -3.73 -4.33 -16.52
C VAL A 27 -4.49 -3.25 -15.75
N LEU A 28 -4.73 -2.09 -16.37
CA LEU A 28 -5.51 -1.00 -15.76
C LEU A 28 -6.97 -1.41 -15.55
N ILE A 29 -7.57 -2.11 -16.51
CA ILE A 29 -8.92 -2.67 -16.38
C ILE A 29 -8.95 -3.71 -15.25
N LEU A 30 -7.96 -4.61 -15.18
CA LEU A 30 -7.88 -5.60 -14.10
C LEU A 30 -7.67 -4.94 -12.73
N ALA A 31 -6.86 -3.89 -12.64
CA ALA A 31 -6.69 -3.12 -11.42
C ALA A 31 -7.99 -2.40 -11.02
N TRP A 32 -8.70 -1.81 -11.99
CA TRP A 32 -9.99 -1.18 -11.73
C TRP A 32 -11.05 -2.18 -11.28
N VAL A 33 -11.17 -3.32 -11.97
CA VAL A 33 -12.06 -4.42 -11.59
C VAL A 33 -11.69 -4.95 -10.22
N SER A 34 -10.41 -5.17 -9.94
CA SER A 34 -9.96 -5.59 -8.61
C SER A 34 -10.35 -4.57 -7.54
N ASN A 35 -10.17 -3.28 -7.76
CA ASN A 35 -10.59 -2.25 -6.80
C ASN A 35 -12.11 -2.27 -6.57
N VAL A 36 -12.91 -2.40 -7.62
CA VAL A 36 -14.38 -2.48 -7.52
C VAL A 36 -14.79 -3.75 -6.79
N VAL A 37 -14.28 -4.92 -7.20
CA VAL A 37 -14.57 -6.21 -6.60
C VAL A 37 -14.18 -6.23 -5.14
N THR A 38 -12.96 -5.78 -4.80
CA THR A 38 -12.48 -5.77 -3.42
C THR A 38 -13.31 -4.81 -2.56
N ARG A 39 -13.70 -3.63 -3.05
CA ARG A 39 -14.63 -2.74 -2.32
C ARG A 39 -16.01 -3.34 -2.17
N GLN A 40 -16.56 -3.97 -3.22
CA GLN A 40 -17.88 -4.58 -3.21
C GLN A 40 -17.91 -5.75 -2.22
N ILE A 41 -16.91 -6.62 -2.27
CA ILE A 41 -16.75 -7.76 -1.36
C ILE A 41 -16.53 -7.26 0.07
N LEU A 42 -15.60 -6.33 0.30
CA LEU A 42 -15.35 -5.81 1.65
C LEU A 42 -16.61 -5.16 2.23
N VAL A 43 -17.28 -4.26 1.51
CA VAL A 43 -18.47 -3.57 2.03
C VAL A 43 -19.65 -4.53 2.24
N HIS A 44 -19.83 -5.52 1.35
CA HIS A 44 -20.94 -6.47 1.45
C HIS A 44 -20.72 -7.53 2.54
N TRP A 45 -19.52 -8.15 2.59
CA TRP A 45 -19.21 -9.20 3.56
C TRP A 45 -18.98 -8.65 4.97
N ILE A 46 -18.24 -7.55 5.10
CA ILE A 46 -18.01 -6.92 6.41
C ILE A 46 -19.27 -6.22 6.90
N GLY A 47 -20.03 -5.58 6.02
CA GLY A 47 -21.33 -4.99 6.38
C GLY A 47 -22.35 -6.05 6.85
N GLY A 48 -22.27 -7.28 6.33
CA GLY A 48 -23.07 -8.42 6.78
C GLY A 48 -22.60 -9.02 8.11
N LEU A 49 -21.28 -9.13 8.32
CA LEU A 49 -20.68 -9.63 9.57
C LEU A 49 -20.93 -8.68 10.74
N ILE A 50 -20.73 -7.36 10.54
CA ILE A 50 -20.95 -6.33 11.57
C ILE A 50 -22.43 -6.26 12.00
N ARG A 51 -23.38 -6.58 11.11
CA ARG A 51 -24.80 -6.64 11.47
C ARG A 51 -25.17 -7.82 12.36
N THR A 52 -24.38 -8.89 12.34
CA THR A 52 -24.67 -10.13 13.09
C THR A 52 -24.15 -10.07 14.53
N THR A 53 -23.04 -9.37 14.81
CA THR A 53 -22.50 -9.23 16.16
C THR A 53 -22.79 -7.86 16.77
N ARG A 54 -23.76 -7.79 17.70
CA ARG A 54 -24.10 -6.59 18.49
C ARG A 54 -23.04 -6.25 19.57
N THR A 55 -21.75 -6.26 19.24
CA THR A 55 -20.68 -5.96 20.21
C THR A 55 -19.75 -4.89 19.67
N ARG A 56 -19.61 -3.76 20.39
CA ARG A 56 -18.74 -2.61 20.03
C ARG A 56 -17.29 -3.00 19.73
N VAL A 57 -16.82 -4.11 20.28
CA VAL A 57 -15.48 -4.67 20.06
C VAL A 57 -15.28 -5.11 18.60
N ASP A 58 -16.31 -5.63 17.94
CA ASP A 58 -16.25 -6.03 16.53
C ASP A 58 -16.20 -4.82 15.58
N ASP A 59 -16.87 -3.71 15.93
CA ASP A 59 -16.80 -2.44 15.19
C ASP A 59 -15.40 -1.80 15.25
N VAL A 60 -14.65 -2.03 16.33
CA VAL A 60 -13.28 -1.53 16.53
C VAL A 60 -12.23 -2.43 15.86
N LEU A 61 -12.39 -3.76 15.92
CA LEU A 61 -11.48 -4.70 15.25
C LEU A 61 -11.66 -4.72 13.72
N LEU A 62 -12.88 -4.50 13.24
CA LEU A 62 -13.19 -4.28 11.82
C LEU A 62 -13.22 -2.79 11.48
N GLN A 63 -12.35 -1.98 12.11
CA GLN A 63 -12.24 -0.56 11.82
C GLN A 63 -12.21 -0.33 10.31
N ARG A 64 -13.21 0.42 9.84
CA ARG A 64 -13.41 0.74 8.42
C ARG A 64 -12.15 1.24 7.75
N ASP A 65 -11.23 1.85 8.49
CA ASP A 65 -9.96 2.36 8.00
C ASP A 65 -8.95 1.27 7.65
N VAL A 66 -8.80 0.23 8.48
CA VAL A 66 -7.89 -0.90 8.19
C VAL A 66 -8.41 -1.64 6.96
N LEU A 67 -9.70 -1.97 6.95
CA LEU A 67 -10.32 -2.72 5.86
C LEU A 67 -10.34 -1.91 4.56
N ARG A 68 -10.62 -0.60 4.62
CA ARG A 68 -10.52 0.28 3.45
C ARG A 68 -9.10 0.37 2.89
N ARG A 69 -8.08 0.35 3.74
CA ARG A 69 -6.67 0.38 3.30
C ARG A 69 -6.20 -0.97 2.78
N MET A 70 -6.65 -2.08 3.39
CA MET A 70 -6.44 -3.42 2.85
C MET A 70 -7.11 -3.59 1.47
N ALA A 71 -8.24 -2.91 1.23
CA ALA A 71 -8.87 -2.88 -0.08
C ALA A 71 -7.95 -2.36 -1.19
N LEU A 72 -7.04 -1.44 -0.85
CA LEU A 72 -6.07 -0.86 -1.77
C LEU A 72 -4.92 -1.83 -2.11
N LEU A 73 -4.71 -2.90 -1.33
CA LEU A 73 -3.68 -3.89 -1.67
C LEU A 73 -4.02 -4.63 -2.95
N ALA A 74 -5.29 -5.03 -3.12
CA ALA A 74 -5.70 -5.86 -4.26
C ALA A 74 -5.36 -5.21 -5.63
N PRO A 75 -5.78 -3.96 -5.93
CA PRO A 75 -5.42 -3.34 -7.22
C PRO A 75 -3.92 -3.11 -7.36
N VAL A 76 -3.20 -2.81 -6.29
CA VAL A 76 -1.75 -2.54 -6.36
C VAL A 76 -0.95 -3.83 -6.54
N ILE A 77 -1.39 -4.95 -5.96
CA ILE A 77 -0.82 -6.27 -6.23
C ILE A 77 -1.02 -6.67 -7.70
N VAL A 78 -2.21 -6.40 -8.25
CA VAL A 78 -2.49 -6.61 -9.68
C VAL A 78 -1.55 -5.76 -10.54
N LEU A 79 -1.32 -4.49 -10.18
CA LEU A 79 -0.34 -3.63 -10.86
C LEU A 79 1.09 -4.17 -10.73
N TYR A 80 1.45 -4.77 -9.59
CA TYR A 80 2.80 -5.31 -9.37
C TYR A 80 3.08 -6.53 -10.23
N TYR A 81 2.15 -7.49 -10.28
CA TYR A 81 2.27 -8.64 -11.19
C TYR A 81 2.09 -8.25 -12.66
N GLY A 82 1.32 -7.18 -12.93
CA GLY A 82 1.15 -6.59 -14.25
C GLY A 82 2.23 -5.58 -14.64
N ALA A 83 3.26 -5.38 -13.83
CA ALA A 83 4.29 -4.35 -14.07
C ALA A 83 5.04 -4.58 -15.39
N ASP A 84 5.32 -5.83 -15.73
CA ASP A 84 6.03 -6.22 -16.96
C ASP A 84 5.18 -6.03 -18.23
N ALA A 85 3.87 -5.86 -18.05
CA ALA A 85 2.90 -5.63 -19.12
C ALA A 85 2.61 -4.14 -19.38
N LEU A 86 3.13 -3.23 -18.53
CA LEU A 86 2.95 -1.79 -18.68
C LEU A 86 4.00 -1.19 -19.64
N PRO A 87 3.61 -0.26 -20.53
CA PRO A 87 4.50 0.45 -21.44
C PRO A 87 5.38 1.42 -20.64
N GLY A 88 6.67 1.44 -20.94
CA GLY A 88 7.65 2.31 -20.31
C GLY A 88 8.95 1.59 -20.00
N ASP A 89 9.85 2.27 -19.31
CA ASP A 89 11.03 1.63 -18.73
C ASP A 89 10.60 0.69 -17.61
N GLN A 90 10.75 -0.62 -17.83
CA GLN A 90 10.34 -1.64 -16.86
C GLN A 90 11.02 -1.44 -15.50
N ALA A 91 12.24 -0.91 -15.46
CA ALA A 91 12.93 -0.64 -14.20
C ALA A 91 12.20 0.46 -13.40
N LEU A 92 11.85 1.57 -14.06
CA LEU A 92 11.14 2.69 -13.43
C LEU A 92 9.70 2.30 -13.05
N VAL A 93 8.98 1.58 -13.92
CA VAL A 93 7.63 1.10 -13.64
C VAL A 93 7.65 0.17 -12.42
N ARG A 94 8.57 -0.79 -12.38
CA ARG A 94 8.67 -1.72 -11.26
C ARG A 94 9.09 -1.02 -9.97
N GLN A 95 9.96 -0.02 -10.02
CA GLN A 95 10.30 0.83 -8.87
C GLN A 95 9.09 1.63 -8.38
N ALA A 96 8.32 2.26 -9.27
CA ALA A 96 7.14 3.03 -8.91
C ALA A 96 6.04 2.15 -8.29
N VAL A 97 5.78 0.98 -8.87
CA VAL A 97 4.76 0.06 -8.36
C VAL A 97 5.18 -0.57 -7.04
N SER A 98 6.46 -0.96 -6.89
CA SER A 98 6.96 -1.47 -5.61
C SER A 98 6.98 -0.41 -4.50
N ALA A 99 7.30 0.85 -4.83
CA ALA A 99 7.19 1.96 -3.90
C ALA A 99 5.72 2.19 -3.49
N THR A 100 4.79 2.08 -4.45
CA THR A 100 3.34 2.18 -4.18
C THR A 100 2.87 1.06 -3.26
N LEU A 101 3.31 -0.18 -3.47
CA LEU A 101 3.03 -1.30 -2.55
C LEU A 101 3.55 -1.00 -1.15
N MET A 102 4.79 -0.54 -1.02
CA MET A 102 5.40 -0.24 0.27
C MET A 102 4.63 0.87 1.00
N LEU A 103 4.19 1.89 0.27
CA LEU A 103 3.36 2.97 0.80
C LEU A 103 2.01 2.45 1.29
N VAL A 104 1.34 1.58 0.53
CA VAL A 104 0.07 0.97 0.96
C VAL A 104 0.25 0.13 2.21
N LEU A 105 1.32 -0.67 2.29
CA LEU A 105 1.66 -1.43 3.51
C LEU A 105 1.88 -0.52 4.70
N LEU A 106 2.61 0.58 4.54
CA LEU A 106 2.82 1.57 5.59
C LEU A 106 1.50 2.17 6.08
N LEU A 107 0.59 2.51 5.16
CA LEU A 107 -0.73 3.04 5.51
C LEU A 107 -1.56 2.01 6.28
N ILE A 108 -1.47 0.72 5.95
CA ILE A 108 -2.17 -0.36 6.66
C ILE A 108 -1.62 -0.51 8.07
N THR A 109 -0.30 -0.56 8.24
CA THR A 109 0.34 -0.60 9.55
C THR A 109 -0.08 0.59 10.41
N GLY A 110 -0.09 1.79 9.84
CA GLY A 110 -0.55 2.99 10.52
C GLY A 110 -2.03 2.94 10.95
N ALA A 111 -2.89 2.28 10.19
CA ALA A 111 -4.30 2.07 10.57
C ALA A 111 -4.45 0.98 11.64
N MET A 112 -3.66 -0.10 11.57
CA MET A 112 -3.63 -1.12 12.62
C MET A 112 -3.21 -0.54 13.97
N ILE A 113 -2.22 0.35 13.99
CA ILE A 113 -1.80 1.03 15.23
C ILE A 113 -2.94 1.91 15.77
N ASN A 114 -3.70 2.60 14.91
CA ASN A 114 -4.86 3.39 15.36
C ASN A 114 -5.95 2.47 15.95
N ALA A 115 -6.22 1.33 15.30
CA ALA A 115 -7.19 0.37 15.78
C ALA A 115 -6.80 -0.20 17.15
N PHE A 116 -5.53 -0.54 17.32
CA PHE A 116 -4.98 -0.98 18.60
C PHE A 116 -5.06 0.11 19.67
N GLN A 117 -4.80 1.36 19.30
CA GLN A 117 -4.91 2.50 20.21
C GLN A 117 -6.35 2.70 20.68
N GLU A 118 -7.34 2.59 19.79
CA GLU A 118 -8.75 2.74 20.12
C GLU A 118 -9.25 1.62 21.04
N LEU A 119 -8.92 0.36 20.69
CA LEU A 119 -9.20 -0.79 21.53
C LEU A 119 -8.58 -0.62 22.92
N SER A 120 -7.32 -0.21 22.98
CA SER A 120 -6.61 -0.03 24.24
C SER A 120 -7.18 1.12 25.09
N ASN A 121 -7.77 2.15 24.49
CA ASN A 121 -8.42 3.24 25.25
C ASN A 121 -9.71 2.79 25.93
N ASP A 122 -10.47 1.90 25.31
CA ASP A 122 -11.69 1.35 25.91
C ASP A 122 -11.36 0.56 27.17
N PHE A 123 -10.26 -0.19 27.18
CA PHE A 123 -9.77 -0.90 28.36
C PHE A 123 -9.04 0.02 29.36
N ALA A 124 -8.26 0.99 28.89
CA ALA A 124 -7.49 1.91 29.73
C ALA A 124 -8.33 3.02 30.34
N SER A 125 -9.58 3.23 29.95
CA SER A 125 -10.48 4.10 30.73
C SER A 125 -10.65 3.60 32.19
N ALA A 126 -10.26 2.36 32.48
CA ALA A 126 -10.19 1.78 33.83
C ALA A 126 -8.78 1.80 34.46
N SER A 127 -7.74 2.32 33.80
CA SER A 127 -6.34 2.32 34.28
C SER A 127 -5.62 3.62 33.92
N GLU A 128 -4.91 4.26 34.86
CA GLU A 128 -4.26 5.59 34.69
C GLU A 128 -3.09 5.65 33.67
N VAL A 129 -2.92 4.63 32.82
CA VAL A 129 -1.80 4.54 31.88
C VAL A 129 -2.10 5.36 30.61
N PRO A 130 -1.24 6.32 30.21
CA PRO A 130 -1.45 7.15 29.03
C PRO A 130 -1.07 6.42 27.73
N ILE A 131 -1.79 5.34 27.38
CA ILE A 131 -1.50 4.47 26.22
C ILE A 131 -1.47 5.26 24.90
N LYS A 132 -2.26 6.33 24.78
CA LYS A 132 -2.29 7.17 23.58
C LYS A 132 -0.93 7.78 23.23
N SER A 133 -0.18 8.25 24.23
CA SER A 133 1.11 8.91 24.01
C SER A 133 2.16 7.92 23.49
N TYR A 134 2.23 6.73 24.08
CA TYR A 134 3.16 5.68 23.65
C TYR A 134 2.83 5.16 22.24
N ALA A 135 1.55 4.90 21.95
CA ALA A 135 1.12 4.47 20.61
C ALA A 135 1.47 5.53 19.54
N GLN A 136 1.38 6.82 19.88
CA GLN A 136 1.74 7.90 18.97
C GLN A 136 3.25 7.95 18.69
N ILE A 137 4.10 7.71 19.70
CA ILE A 137 5.55 7.61 19.51
C ILE A 137 5.89 6.41 18.60
N VAL A 138 5.30 5.23 18.87
CA VAL A 138 5.50 4.04 18.03
C VAL A 138 5.04 4.31 16.59
N LYS A 139 3.88 4.94 16.42
CA LYS A 139 3.37 5.34 15.11
C LYS A 139 4.37 6.26 14.40
N LEU A 140 4.90 7.27 15.07
CA LEU A 140 5.89 8.18 14.50
C LEU A 140 7.12 7.42 13.98
N VAL A 141 7.69 6.52 14.81
CA VAL A 141 8.85 5.70 14.42
C VAL A 141 8.53 4.85 13.20
N VAL A 142 7.36 4.20 13.17
CA VAL A 142 6.90 3.39 12.03
C VAL A 142 6.75 4.23 10.76
N TYR A 143 6.18 5.43 10.84
CA TYR A 143 6.05 6.33 9.69
C TYR A 143 7.40 6.82 9.18
N ILE A 144 8.35 7.14 10.07
CA ILE A 144 9.71 7.54 9.68
C ILE A 144 10.40 6.38 8.95
N LEU A 145 10.44 5.19 9.57
CA LEU A 145 11.10 4.02 8.98
C LEU A 145 10.42 3.57 7.69
N GLY A 146 9.09 3.45 7.69
CA GLY A 146 8.34 3.03 6.51
C GLY A 146 8.39 4.06 5.37
N GLY A 147 8.34 5.35 5.69
CA GLY A 147 8.51 6.42 4.71
C GLY A 147 9.90 6.37 4.06
N LEU A 148 10.93 6.17 4.88
CA LEU A 148 12.30 6.03 4.42
C LEU A 148 12.50 4.79 3.55
N MET A 149 11.89 3.65 3.91
CA MET A 149 11.86 2.46 3.04
C MET A 149 11.14 2.73 1.72
N THR A 150 10.04 3.48 1.75
CA THR A 150 9.29 3.85 0.54
C THR A 150 10.15 4.70 -0.41
N VAL A 151 10.85 5.70 0.13
CA VAL A 151 11.79 6.52 -0.67
C VAL A 151 12.97 5.70 -1.17
N ALA A 152 13.48 4.77 -0.37
CA ALA A 152 14.57 3.87 -0.76
C ALA A 152 14.19 3.02 -1.98
N VAL A 153 13.00 2.41 -1.94
CA VAL A 153 12.45 1.64 -3.06
C VAL A 153 12.25 2.53 -4.29
N LEU A 154 11.75 3.75 -4.10
CA LEU A 154 11.51 4.70 -5.20
C LEU A 154 12.80 5.19 -5.87
N THR A 155 13.88 5.39 -5.10
CA THR A 155 15.19 5.84 -5.62
C THR A 155 16.12 4.69 -6.02
N GLY A 156 15.72 3.44 -5.77
CA GLY A 156 16.58 2.27 -5.97
C GLY A 156 17.84 2.28 -5.10
N ARG A 157 17.84 3.04 -3.99
CA ARG A 157 18.98 3.17 -3.07
C ARG A 157 18.70 2.38 -1.79
N SER A 158 19.76 2.02 -1.07
CA SER A 158 19.57 1.34 0.21
C SER A 158 18.97 2.32 1.25
N PRO A 159 18.06 1.85 2.11
CA PRO A 159 17.49 2.67 3.18
C PRO A 159 18.56 3.31 4.08
N TRP A 160 19.64 2.56 4.36
CA TRP A 160 20.75 3.03 5.19
C TRP A 160 21.42 4.29 4.65
N VAL A 161 21.51 4.45 3.32
CA VAL A 161 22.08 5.64 2.68
C VAL A 161 21.17 6.85 2.87
N LEU A 162 19.85 6.66 2.81
CA LEU A 162 18.91 7.75 3.09
C LEU A 162 18.95 8.14 4.56
N LEU A 163 19.05 7.15 5.46
CA LEU A 163 19.13 7.38 6.89
C LEU A 163 20.42 8.13 7.27
N SER A 164 21.55 7.78 6.66
CA SER A 164 22.80 8.50 6.88
C SER A 164 22.74 9.94 6.34
N GLY A 165 22.06 10.18 5.21
CA GLY A 165 21.81 11.52 4.70
C GLY A 165 20.99 12.39 5.66
N VAL A 166 19.89 11.85 6.20
CA VAL A 166 19.08 12.54 7.21
C VAL A 166 19.90 12.81 8.48
N GLY A 167 20.68 11.81 8.95
CA GLY A 167 21.55 11.97 10.11
C GLY A 167 22.65 13.03 9.91
N ALA A 168 23.25 13.09 8.71
CA ALA A 168 24.24 14.08 8.36
C ALA A 168 23.65 15.50 8.34
N LEU A 169 22.47 15.68 7.76
CA LEU A 169 21.75 16.97 7.80
C LEU A 169 21.45 17.40 9.23
N MET A 170 21.02 16.48 10.10
CA MET A 170 20.81 16.78 11.51
C MET A 170 22.09 17.21 12.22
N ALA A 171 23.22 16.56 11.95
CA ALA A 171 24.52 16.95 12.50
C ALA A 171 24.94 18.37 12.04
N VAL A 172 24.71 18.70 10.76
CA VAL A 172 24.97 20.05 10.22
C VAL A 172 24.07 21.08 10.88
N ILE A 173 22.77 20.79 11.05
CA ILE A 173 21.83 21.68 11.74
C ILE A 173 22.34 21.93 13.18
N ILE A 174 22.68 20.87 13.91
CA ILE A 174 23.22 20.98 15.28
C ILE A 174 24.51 21.84 15.30
N LEU A 175 25.37 21.70 14.30
CA LEU A 175 26.61 22.46 14.19
C LEU A 175 26.35 23.96 13.97
N VAL A 176 25.36 24.32 13.14
CA VAL A 176 25.03 25.73 12.83
C VAL A 176 24.38 26.44 14.02
N PHE A 177 23.62 25.72 14.83
CA PHE A 177 22.98 26.27 16.03
C PHE A 177 23.87 26.24 17.28
N ARG A 178 25.07 25.69 17.17
CA ARG A 178 26.08 25.67 18.23
C ARG A 178 27.01 26.86 18.12
#